data_AF-A0A7R9UWB1-F1
#
_entry.id   AF-A0A7R9UWB1-F1
#
_cell.length_a   1.000
_cell.length_b   1.000
_cell.length_c   1.000
_cell.angle_alpha   90.00
_cell.angle_beta   90.00
_cell.angle_gamma   90.00
#
_symmetry.space_group_name_H-M   'P 1'
#
loop_
_entity.id
_entity.type
_entity.pdbx_description
1 polymer ?
#
loop_
_entity_poly.entity_id
_entity_poly.type
_entity_poly.pdbx_seq_one_letter_code
_entity_poly.pdbx_strand_id
1 'polypeptide(L)'
;AAADPLPPPLALVFAVRRPYAHVREDRSASVLDGPAKLRFMINSRTWRNSWMLQVILTDHGWARVPVDQRDWDLWWCAGQANTRAIRELRPTQRLNKFPKSSTLTLKAHLYYTVTAAAARHGAHHFAFIPETYVLPSELDDFDARRGTPACADAIWIVKPYAAYCGRGIFLLPNAAEVPEHVLDERAVVSRYIDRPYLIDGLKSDMRLYVLVTCWHPLIVYVYRNGLVRFATETYTLDPSSLGNRTAHITNYTLNKRSDNFKATSALGDDGKGSKWTADALRARLVADVGQQAADTVWRDIDDLLVKTCIAAEPEMLANFEKYVPPACQAQPHAAVFQLFGFDVMLDAD
;
A
#
# COMPACT_ATOMS: atom_id res chain seq x y z
N ALA A 1 -15.84 8.55 -45.01
CA ALA A 1 -16.02 7.29 -44.26
C ALA A 1 -15.98 7.64 -42.79
N ALA A 2 -17.14 7.73 -42.15
CA ALA A 2 -17.23 7.94 -40.71
C ALA A 2 -16.74 6.66 -40.03
N ALA A 3 -15.75 6.79 -39.13
CA ALA A 3 -15.32 5.69 -38.30
C ALA A 3 -16.48 5.31 -37.38
N ASP A 4 -16.86 4.03 -37.38
CA ASP A 4 -17.82 3.51 -36.41
C ASP A 4 -17.34 3.82 -34.99
N PRO A 5 -18.23 4.27 -34.09
CA PRO A 5 -17.88 4.43 -32.70
C PRO A 5 -17.41 3.07 -32.14
N LEU A 6 -16.26 3.07 -31.48
CA LEU A 6 -15.78 1.94 -30.69
C LEU A 6 -16.95 1.40 -29.85
N PRO A 7 -17.23 0.08 -29.87
CA PRO A 7 -18.27 -0.47 -29.02
C PRO A 7 -17.97 -0.06 -27.58
N PRO A 8 -18.99 0.29 -26.76
CA PRO A 8 -18.75 0.63 -25.38
C PRO A 8 -17.91 -0.49 -24.76
N PRO A 9 -16.86 -0.17 -23.96
CA PRO A 9 -16.15 -1.19 -23.23
C PRO A 9 -17.21 -2.03 -22.55
N LEU A 10 -17.13 -3.37 -22.68
CA LEU A 10 -18.02 -4.30 -22.00
C LEU A 10 -18.09 -3.84 -20.55
N ALA A 11 -19.13 -3.08 -20.24
CA ALA A 11 -19.43 -2.69 -18.91
C ALA A 11 -19.81 -4.03 -18.33
N LEU A 12 -18.87 -4.63 -17.59
CA LEU A 12 -19.23 -5.34 -16.39
C LEU A 12 -19.98 -4.29 -15.57
N VAL A 13 -21.25 -4.10 -15.91
CA VAL A 13 -22.26 -3.60 -15.00
C VAL A 13 -22.25 -4.68 -13.95
N PHE A 14 -21.37 -4.52 -12.96
CA PHE A 14 -21.58 -5.12 -11.66
C PHE A 14 -22.93 -4.55 -11.26
N ALA A 15 -24.01 -5.29 -11.55
CA ALA A 15 -25.26 -5.07 -10.87
C ALA A 15 -24.89 -5.26 -9.41
N VAL A 16 -24.70 -4.15 -8.71
CA VAL A 16 -24.57 -4.09 -7.27
C VAL A 16 -25.90 -4.64 -6.76
N ARG A 17 -26.01 -5.98 -6.69
CA ARG A 17 -27.25 -6.68 -6.33
C ARG A 17 -27.70 -6.30 -4.91
N ARG A 18 -26.78 -5.76 -4.09
CA ARG A 18 -27.03 -5.13 -2.80
C ARG A 18 -26.09 -3.93 -2.60
N PRO A 19 -26.57 -2.76 -2.13
CA PRO A 19 -25.71 -1.66 -1.70
C PRO A 19 -24.71 -2.14 -0.63
N TYR A 20 -23.49 -1.60 -0.62
CA TYR A 20 -22.42 -1.98 0.33
C TYR A 20 -22.87 -1.92 1.80
N ALA A 21 -23.76 -1.00 2.16
CA ALA A 21 -24.35 -0.86 3.51
C ALA A 21 -25.24 -2.04 3.94
N HIS A 22 -25.57 -2.95 3.02
CA HIS A 22 -26.43 -4.11 3.24
C HIS A 22 -25.73 -5.45 2.93
N VAL A 23 -24.41 -5.43 2.72
CA VAL A 23 -23.59 -6.64 2.69
C VAL A 23 -23.65 -7.25 4.09
N ARG A 24 -23.98 -8.54 4.18
CA ARG A 24 -24.15 -9.19 5.49
C ARG A 24 -22.80 -9.30 6.20
N GLU A 25 -22.78 -9.03 7.51
CA GLU A 25 -21.63 -9.38 8.36
C GLU A 25 -21.62 -10.88 8.76
N ASP A 26 -22.73 -11.57 8.50
CA ASP A 26 -22.98 -12.97 8.83
C ASP A 26 -22.16 -13.92 7.93
N ARG A 27 -21.62 -14.99 8.53
CA ARG A 27 -20.69 -15.96 7.91
C ARG A 27 -21.37 -17.03 7.06
N SER A 28 -22.68 -17.02 6.92
CA SER A 28 -23.48 -18.00 6.18
C SER A 28 -23.79 -17.48 4.77
N ALA A 29 -23.25 -18.15 3.77
CA ALA A 29 -23.56 -17.88 2.38
C ALA A 29 -25.00 -18.34 2.07
N SER A 30 -25.90 -17.43 1.69
CA SER A 30 -27.16 -17.81 1.05
C SER A 30 -27.06 -17.59 -0.46
N VAL A 31 -27.34 -18.65 -1.23
CA VAL A 31 -27.32 -18.63 -2.70
C VAL A 31 -28.48 -17.77 -3.22
N LEU A 32 -28.18 -16.76 -4.05
CA LEU A 32 -29.18 -16.01 -4.81
C LEU A 32 -29.57 -16.79 -6.07
N ASP A 33 -30.86 -16.82 -6.41
CA ASP A 33 -31.39 -17.47 -7.62
C ASP A 33 -31.17 -16.62 -8.91
N GLY A 34 -31.00 -17.30 -10.05
CA GLY A 34 -30.98 -16.72 -11.41
C GLY A 34 -29.61 -16.73 -12.15
N PRO A 35 -29.59 -16.76 -13.51
CA PRO A 35 -28.36 -16.73 -14.33
C PRO A 35 -27.94 -15.26 -14.62
N ALA A 36 -26.70 -14.86 -14.95
CA ALA A 36 -25.42 -15.55 -15.11
C ALA A 36 -24.56 -15.47 -13.84
N LYS A 37 -24.00 -16.61 -13.41
CA LYS A 37 -23.14 -16.71 -12.23
C LYS A 37 -21.69 -16.47 -12.64
N LEU A 38 -21.16 -15.28 -12.39
CA LEU A 38 -19.72 -15.04 -12.49
C LEU A 38 -18.98 -15.89 -11.45
N ARG A 39 -17.78 -16.34 -11.79
CA ARG A 39 -17.00 -17.27 -10.98
C ARG A 39 -15.74 -16.64 -10.48
N PHE A 40 -15.41 -16.87 -9.22
CA PHE A 40 -14.18 -16.39 -8.63
C PHE A 40 -13.34 -17.52 -8.05
N MET A 41 -12.03 -17.42 -8.28
CA MET A 41 -11.01 -18.28 -7.71
C MET A 41 -10.19 -17.49 -6.69
N ILE A 42 -9.91 -18.08 -5.53
CA ILE A 42 -9.03 -17.50 -4.50
C ILE A 42 -8.04 -18.54 -4.04
N ASN A 43 -6.75 -18.21 -4.08
CA ASN A 43 -5.64 -19.06 -3.66
C ASN A 43 -5.14 -18.78 -2.22
N SER A 44 -5.95 -18.10 -1.39
CA SER A 44 -5.60 -17.85 0.01
C SER A 44 -5.52 -19.17 0.78
N ARG A 45 -4.43 -19.35 1.53
CA ARG A 45 -4.21 -20.54 2.37
C ARG A 45 -5.22 -20.67 3.51
N THR A 46 -5.83 -19.57 3.94
CA THR A 46 -6.84 -19.56 5.01
C THR A 46 -8.03 -18.71 4.64
N TRP A 47 -9.23 -19.19 4.99
CA TRP A 47 -10.49 -18.48 4.78
C TRP A 47 -10.49 -17.09 5.43
N ARG A 48 -9.85 -16.95 6.59
CA ARG A 48 -9.81 -15.70 7.38
C ARG A 48 -9.18 -14.52 6.64
N ASN A 49 -8.19 -14.75 5.78
CA ASN A 49 -7.47 -13.66 5.10
C ASN A 49 -8.24 -13.03 3.94
N SER A 50 -9.31 -13.66 3.46
CA SER A 50 -10.10 -13.16 2.32
C SER A 50 -11.61 -13.29 2.56
N TRP A 51 -12.02 -13.45 3.82
CA TRP A 51 -13.43 -13.68 4.18
C TRP A 51 -14.34 -12.54 3.72
N MET A 52 -13.99 -11.29 4.03
CA MET A 52 -14.80 -10.11 3.65
C MET A 52 -15.02 -10.06 2.13
N LEU A 53 -13.98 -10.33 1.34
CA LEU A 53 -14.10 -10.41 -0.11
C LEU A 53 -15.02 -11.55 -0.56
N GLN A 54 -14.90 -12.73 0.05
CA GLN A 54 -15.74 -13.87 -0.29
C GLN A 54 -17.21 -13.59 0.00
N VAL A 55 -17.50 -12.93 1.12
CA VAL A 55 -18.85 -12.47 1.47
C VAL A 55 -19.37 -11.48 0.42
N ILE A 56 -18.61 -10.42 0.13
CA ILE A 56 -18.97 -9.42 -0.88
C ILE A 56 -19.28 -10.11 -2.23
N LEU A 57 -18.37 -10.94 -2.74
CA LEU A 57 -18.56 -11.61 -4.03
C LEU A 57 -19.79 -12.53 -4.02
N THR A 58 -19.98 -13.30 -2.95
CA THR A 58 -21.13 -14.21 -2.83
C THR A 58 -22.46 -13.46 -2.73
N ASP A 59 -22.51 -12.37 -1.95
CA ASP A 59 -23.67 -11.49 -1.83
C ASP A 59 -24.01 -10.78 -3.15
N HIS A 60 -23.01 -10.60 -4.02
CA HIS A 60 -23.18 -10.10 -5.39
C HIS A 60 -23.47 -11.21 -6.42
N GLY A 61 -23.70 -12.45 -5.98
CA GLY A 61 -24.11 -13.57 -6.83
C GLY A 61 -22.97 -14.30 -7.53
N TRP A 62 -21.72 -14.11 -7.10
CA TRP A 62 -20.58 -14.83 -7.64
C TRP A 62 -20.44 -16.22 -6.99
N ALA A 63 -20.00 -17.20 -7.79
CA ALA A 63 -19.74 -18.56 -7.34
C ALA A 63 -18.24 -18.80 -7.16
N ARG A 64 -17.84 -19.37 -6.01
CA ARG A 64 -16.44 -19.77 -5.80
C ARG A 64 -16.14 -21.04 -6.59
N VAL A 65 -14.99 -21.08 -7.25
CA VAL A 65 -14.46 -22.31 -7.88
C VAL A 65 -13.18 -22.80 -7.18
N PRO A 66 -12.90 -24.12 -7.23
CA PRO A 66 -11.62 -24.70 -6.82
C PRO A 66 -10.40 -24.11 -7.55
N VAL A 67 -9.23 -24.17 -6.91
CA VAL A 67 -7.98 -23.55 -7.40
C VAL A 67 -7.32 -24.26 -8.58
N ASP A 68 -7.70 -25.51 -8.84
CA ASP A 68 -7.27 -26.35 -9.95
C ASP A 68 -8.11 -26.12 -11.21
N GLN A 69 -9.25 -25.43 -11.10
CA GLN A 69 -10.07 -25.07 -12.25
C GLN A 69 -9.48 -23.89 -13.02
N ARG A 70 -9.61 -23.95 -14.35
CA ARG A 70 -9.25 -22.86 -15.26
C ARG A 70 -10.44 -21.99 -15.65
N ASP A 71 -11.65 -22.44 -15.34
CA ASP A 71 -12.89 -21.81 -15.78
C ASP A 71 -13.46 -20.89 -14.69
N TRP A 72 -12.81 -19.74 -14.56
CA TRP A 72 -13.15 -18.66 -13.64
C TRP A 72 -13.15 -17.33 -14.39
N ASP A 73 -13.84 -16.33 -13.84
CA ASP A 73 -13.94 -14.98 -14.40
C ASP A 73 -13.04 -14.00 -13.63
N LEU A 74 -12.92 -14.17 -12.30
CA LEU A 74 -12.00 -13.43 -11.44
C LEU A 74 -11.06 -14.36 -10.69
N TRP A 75 -9.76 -14.15 -10.81
CA TRP A 75 -8.78 -14.69 -9.87
C TRP A 75 -8.36 -13.62 -8.87
N TRP A 76 -8.79 -13.77 -7.62
CA TRP A 76 -8.25 -13.00 -6.51
C TRP A 76 -7.03 -13.70 -5.92
N CYS A 77 -5.85 -13.27 -6.35
CA CYS A 77 -4.57 -13.72 -5.84
C CYS A 77 -4.23 -13.01 -4.51
N ALA A 78 -4.07 -13.79 -3.45
CA ALA A 78 -3.74 -13.29 -2.11
C ALA A 78 -2.25 -12.89 -1.93
N GLY A 79 -1.39 -13.30 -2.87
CA GLY A 79 0.04 -13.01 -2.86
C GLY A 79 0.53 -12.51 -4.21
N GLN A 80 1.78 -12.81 -4.56
CA GLN A 80 2.30 -12.53 -5.90
C GLN A 80 1.79 -13.58 -6.88
N ALA A 81 1.23 -13.13 -8.00
CA ALA A 81 0.83 -14.02 -9.07
C ALA A 81 2.08 -14.48 -9.85
N ASN A 82 2.19 -15.79 -10.09
CA ASN A 82 3.26 -16.34 -10.90
C ASN A 82 3.14 -15.81 -12.33
N THR A 83 4.22 -15.25 -12.89
CA THR A 83 4.23 -14.69 -14.24
C THR A 83 3.89 -15.71 -15.33
N ARG A 84 4.17 -17.01 -15.11
CA ARG A 84 3.70 -18.08 -16.00
C ARG A 84 2.17 -18.18 -16.02
N ALA A 85 1.53 -18.10 -14.85
CA ALA A 85 0.07 -18.12 -14.77
C ALA A 85 -0.57 -16.88 -15.40
N ILE A 86 0.09 -15.71 -15.27
CA ILE A 86 -0.35 -14.46 -15.94
C ILE A 86 -0.33 -14.63 -17.47
N ARG A 87 0.68 -15.32 -18.03
CA ARG A 87 0.77 -15.60 -19.47
C ARG A 87 -0.29 -16.56 -19.99
N GLU A 88 -1.03 -17.23 -19.11
CA GLU A 88 -2.10 -18.15 -19.46
C GLU A 88 -3.50 -17.51 -19.36
N LEU A 89 -3.58 -16.20 -19.05
CA LEU A 89 -4.84 -15.46 -18.96
C LEU A 89 -5.61 -15.44 -20.29
N ARG A 90 -6.93 -15.65 -20.20
CA ARG A 90 -7.87 -15.50 -21.32
C ARG A 90 -8.52 -14.12 -21.31
N PRO A 91 -9.01 -13.59 -22.44
CA PRO A 91 -9.63 -12.25 -22.50
C PRO A 91 -10.85 -12.06 -21.60
N THR A 92 -11.53 -13.13 -21.19
CA THR A 92 -12.66 -13.11 -20.25
C THR A 92 -12.23 -13.11 -18.77
N GLN A 93 -10.95 -13.33 -18.50
CA GLN A 93 -10.40 -13.49 -17.16
C GLN A 93 -9.84 -12.19 -16.61
N ARG A 94 -9.99 -12.02 -15.30
CA ARG A 94 -9.57 -10.83 -14.55
C ARG A 94 -8.67 -11.27 -13.40
N LEU A 95 -7.55 -10.59 -13.18
CA LEU A 95 -6.62 -10.89 -12.08
C LEU A 95 -6.27 -9.63 -11.29
N ASN A 96 -6.35 -9.70 -9.96
CA ASN A 96 -6.06 -8.59 -9.05
C ASN A 96 -4.55 -8.35 -8.76
N LYS A 97 -3.66 -8.69 -9.71
CA LYS A 97 -2.21 -8.51 -9.60
C LYS A 97 -1.60 -8.14 -10.94
N PHE A 98 -0.81 -7.05 -10.96
CA PHE A 98 0.10 -6.79 -12.06
C PHE A 98 1.33 -7.71 -11.99
N PRO A 99 1.87 -8.14 -13.13
CA PRO A 99 3.15 -8.84 -13.15
C PRO A 99 4.24 -7.93 -12.56
N LYS A 100 5.11 -8.50 -11.71
CA LYS A 100 6.25 -7.80 -11.12
C LYS A 100 5.89 -6.51 -10.36
N SER A 101 4.69 -6.45 -9.76
CA SER A 101 4.30 -5.35 -8.86
C SER A 101 5.25 -5.09 -7.66
N SER A 102 6.22 -5.98 -7.43
CA SER A 102 7.41 -5.74 -6.60
C SER A 102 8.12 -4.42 -6.86
N THR A 103 8.04 -3.87 -8.08
CA THR A 103 8.50 -2.51 -8.41
C THR A 103 8.01 -1.48 -7.39
N LEU A 104 6.75 -1.57 -6.96
CA LEU A 104 6.16 -0.70 -5.94
C LEU A 104 6.11 -1.34 -4.54
N THR A 105 6.06 -2.67 -4.44
CA THR A 105 5.79 -3.34 -3.16
C THR A 105 7.04 -3.81 -2.40
N LEU A 106 8.23 -3.78 -3.01
CA LEU A 106 9.49 -4.02 -2.31
C LEU A 106 10.18 -2.70 -2.00
N LYS A 107 10.69 -2.54 -0.77
CA LYS A 107 11.22 -1.26 -0.27
C LYS A 107 12.33 -0.69 -1.14
N ALA A 108 13.32 -1.51 -1.48
CA ALA A 108 14.44 -1.10 -2.32
C ALA A 108 14.00 -0.75 -3.74
N HIS A 109 13.07 -1.52 -4.31
CA HIS A 109 12.57 -1.25 -5.65
C HIS A 109 11.77 0.05 -5.69
N LEU A 110 10.92 0.30 -4.71
CA LEU A 110 10.19 1.58 -4.60
C LEU A 110 11.15 2.76 -4.54
N TYR A 111 12.21 2.67 -3.73
CA TYR A 111 13.27 3.67 -3.68
C TYR A 111 13.89 3.91 -5.05
N TYR A 112 14.39 2.86 -5.73
CA TYR A 112 14.99 3.01 -7.05
C TYR A 112 14.01 3.56 -8.10
N THR A 113 12.76 3.12 -8.08
CA THR A 113 11.71 3.60 -8.99
C THR A 113 11.48 5.10 -8.83
N VAL A 114 11.35 5.58 -7.58
CA VAL A 114 11.16 7.02 -7.31
C VAL A 114 12.42 7.81 -7.65
N THR A 115 13.61 7.34 -7.29
CA THR A 115 14.88 8.02 -7.60
C THR A 115 15.11 8.12 -9.11
N ALA A 116 14.78 7.08 -9.88
CA ALA A 116 14.87 7.11 -11.34
C ALA A 116 13.87 8.10 -11.97
N ALA A 117 12.70 8.31 -11.35
CA ALA A 117 11.75 9.34 -11.78
C ALA A 117 12.22 10.74 -11.41
N ALA A 118 12.76 10.92 -10.20
CA ALA A 118 13.37 12.16 -9.72
C ALA A 118 14.51 12.63 -10.65
N ALA A 119 15.37 11.72 -11.10
CA ALA A 119 16.45 12.03 -12.05
C ALA A 119 15.94 12.49 -13.42
N ARG A 120 14.79 11.98 -13.88
CA ARG A 120 14.21 12.31 -15.20
C ARG A 120 13.39 13.61 -15.18
N HIS A 121 12.66 13.83 -14.10
CA HIS A 121 11.62 14.86 -14.01
C HIS A 121 11.96 15.99 -13.04
N GLY A 122 13.04 15.86 -12.27
CA GLY A 122 13.49 16.83 -11.28
C GLY A 122 13.24 16.37 -9.85
N ALA A 123 14.29 16.43 -9.02
CA ALA A 123 14.27 15.85 -7.67
C ALA A 123 13.23 16.48 -6.74
N HIS A 124 13.00 17.79 -6.85
CA HIS A 124 12.07 18.52 -6.00
C HIS A 124 10.61 18.04 -6.14
N HIS A 125 10.22 17.46 -7.28
CA HIS A 125 8.88 16.88 -7.43
C HIS A 125 8.69 15.57 -6.68
N PHE A 126 9.78 14.90 -6.30
CA PHE A 126 9.80 13.58 -5.67
C PHE A 126 10.42 13.59 -4.27
N ALA A 127 10.52 14.77 -3.65
CA ALA A 127 11.08 14.99 -2.33
C ALA A 127 10.15 14.53 -1.18
N PHE A 128 9.41 13.44 -1.40
CA PHE A 128 8.51 12.80 -0.43
C PHE A 128 9.02 11.44 0.07
N ILE A 129 10.15 10.95 -0.48
CA ILE A 129 10.88 9.80 0.04
C ILE A 129 12.07 10.32 0.85
N PRO A 130 12.21 9.93 2.14
CA PRO A 130 13.39 10.30 2.92
C PRO A 130 14.68 9.78 2.28
N GLU A 131 15.80 10.46 2.54
CA GLU A 131 17.13 10.03 2.12
C GLU A 131 17.36 8.55 2.47
N THR A 132 17.70 7.71 1.50
CA THR A 132 17.63 6.25 1.62
C THR A 132 18.79 5.56 0.91
N TYR A 133 19.23 4.43 1.47
CA TYR A 133 20.30 3.57 0.98
C TYR A 133 19.89 2.10 1.08
N VAL A 134 20.36 1.28 0.14
CA VAL A 134 20.11 -0.16 0.05
C VAL A 134 21.42 -0.88 0.35
N LEU A 135 21.45 -1.58 1.47
CA LEU A 135 22.63 -2.32 1.93
C LEU A 135 22.60 -3.78 1.47
N PRO A 136 23.77 -4.40 1.21
CA PRO A 136 25.11 -3.81 1.35
C PRO A 136 25.60 -3.01 0.12
N SER A 137 24.80 -2.92 -0.95
CA SER A 137 25.23 -2.31 -2.23
C SER A 137 25.62 -0.84 -2.16
N GLU A 138 25.02 -0.08 -1.25
CA GLU A 138 25.24 1.37 -1.09
C GLU A 138 25.85 1.68 0.29
N LEU A 139 26.60 0.73 0.88
CA LEU A 139 27.22 0.89 2.20
C LEU A 139 28.25 2.03 2.22
N ASP A 140 29.13 2.09 1.23
CA ASP A 140 30.17 3.12 1.17
C ASP A 140 29.56 4.53 1.07
N ASP A 141 28.51 4.68 0.25
CA ASP A 141 27.78 5.95 0.11
C ASP A 141 27.06 6.33 1.41
N PHE A 142 26.45 5.34 2.08
CA PHE A 142 25.82 5.53 3.38
C PHE A 142 26.83 5.96 4.45
N ASP A 143 27.99 5.29 4.52
CA ASP A 143 29.07 5.58 5.46
C ASP A 143 29.66 6.98 5.23
N ALA A 144 29.91 7.33 3.96
CA ALA A 144 30.37 8.67 3.59
C ALA A 144 29.35 9.74 3.99
N ARG A 145 28.05 9.52 3.73
CA ARG A 145 27.01 10.49 4.05
C ARG A 145 26.81 10.66 5.55
N ARG A 146 26.73 9.56 6.29
CA ARG A 146 26.44 9.57 7.74
C ARG A 146 27.63 10.14 8.54
N GLY A 147 28.85 10.03 8.01
CA GLY A 147 30.04 10.69 8.56
C GLY A 147 30.09 12.22 8.40
N THR A 148 29.18 12.84 7.64
CA THR A 148 29.17 14.29 7.45
C THR A 148 28.65 15.05 8.69
N PRO A 149 29.11 16.30 8.95
CA PRO A 149 28.60 17.12 10.05
C PRO A 149 27.08 17.32 10.01
N ALA A 150 26.49 17.40 8.82
CA ALA A 150 25.04 17.53 8.62
C ALA A 150 24.25 16.29 9.10
N CYS A 151 24.93 15.15 9.27
CA CYS A 151 24.35 13.91 9.78
C CYS A 151 24.82 13.55 11.19
N ALA A 152 25.56 14.41 11.89
CA ALA A 152 26.14 14.09 13.20
C ALA A 152 25.11 13.53 14.19
N ASP A 153 23.92 14.14 14.26
CA ASP A 153 22.81 13.73 15.11
C ASP A 153 21.68 13.00 14.36
N ALA A 154 21.98 12.51 13.15
CA ALA A 154 21.00 11.79 12.34
C ALA A 154 20.51 10.53 13.04
N ILE A 155 19.21 10.27 12.95
CA ILE A 155 18.66 8.95 13.24
C ILE A 155 18.27 8.31 11.92
N TRP A 156 18.63 7.04 11.77
CA TRP A 156 18.30 6.22 10.62
C TRP A 156 17.33 5.12 11.06
N ILE A 157 16.47 4.67 10.16
CA ILE A 157 15.60 3.53 10.37
C ILE A 157 16.02 2.40 9.44
N VAL A 158 16.38 1.26 10.03
CA VAL A 158 16.81 0.06 9.30
C VAL A 158 15.59 -0.83 9.09
N LYS A 159 15.34 -1.19 7.84
CA LYS A 159 14.19 -2.01 7.43
C LYS A 159 14.69 -3.23 6.65
N PRO A 160 14.52 -4.46 7.15
CA PRO A 160 14.93 -5.64 6.40
C PRO A 160 14.18 -5.75 5.06
N TYR A 161 14.87 -6.24 4.03
CA TYR A 161 14.42 -6.17 2.63
C TYR A 161 13.00 -6.72 2.40
N ALA A 162 12.76 -7.99 2.76
CA ALA A 162 11.49 -8.66 2.54
C ALA A 162 10.62 -8.82 3.81
N ALA A 163 11.02 -8.23 4.94
CA ALA A 163 10.22 -8.28 6.15
C ALA A 163 8.98 -7.38 6.05
N TYR A 164 7.90 -7.81 6.72
CA TYR A 164 6.62 -7.12 6.80
C TYR A 164 6.12 -7.10 8.26
N CYS A 165 5.06 -6.33 8.54
CA CYS A 165 4.46 -6.22 9.88
C CYS A 165 5.42 -5.68 10.96
N GLY A 166 6.36 -4.80 10.59
CA GLY A 166 7.29 -4.16 11.52
C GLY A 166 8.41 -5.06 12.05
N ARG A 167 8.55 -6.29 11.55
CA ARG A 167 9.55 -7.26 12.03
C ARG A 167 10.96 -6.83 11.62
N GLY A 168 11.90 -6.90 12.57
CA GLY A 168 13.31 -6.54 12.37
C GLY A 168 13.57 -5.06 12.10
N ILE A 169 12.56 -4.18 12.22
CA ILE A 169 12.76 -2.74 12.10
C ILE A 169 13.27 -2.18 13.43
N PHE A 170 14.34 -1.39 13.36
CA PHE A 170 14.92 -0.68 14.49
C PHE A 170 15.49 0.67 14.05
N LEU A 171 15.76 1.54 15.03
CA LEU A 171 16.41 2.83 14.81
C LEU A 171 17.91 2.70 15.06
N LEU A 172 18.70 3.34 14.20
CA LEU A 172 20.16 3.38 14.22
C LEU A 172 20.59 4.85 14.37
N PRO A 173 21.07 5.26 15.56
CA PRO A 173 21.72 6.57 15.73
C PRO A 173 22.97 6.67 14.86
N ASN A 174 23.31 7.88 14.40
CA ASN A 174 24.45 8.09 13.50
C ASN A 174 25.78 7.52 14.02
N ALA A 175 26.06 7.73 15.31
CA ALA A 175 27.28 7.28 15.97
C ALA A 175 27.38 5.75 16.15
N ALA A 176 26.29 5.02 15.87
CA ALA A 176 26.28 3.58 16.02
C ALA A 176 26.87 2.88 14.78
N GLU A 177 27.61 1.80 15.01
CA GLU A 177 28.03 0.90 13.96
C GLU A 177 26.82 0.20 13.33
N VAL A 178 26.89 -0.07 12.02
CA VAL A 178 25.86 -0.88 11.36
C VAL A 178 26.03 -2.32 11.85
N PRO A 179 24.99 -2.95 12.42
CA PRO A 179 25.12 -4.32 12.92
C PRO A 179 25.48 -5.31 11.80
N GLU A 180 26.36 -6.28 12.08
CA GLU A 180 26.85 -7.27 11.10
C GLU A 180 25.71 -8.00 10.36
N HIS A 181 24.65 -8.41 11.07
CA HIS A 181 23.48 -9.05 10.46
C HIS A 181 22.75 -8.20 9.41
N VAL A 182 22.87 -6.87 9.45
CA VAL A 182 22.34 -5.94 8.44
C VAL A 182 23.24 -5.85 7.22
N LEU A 183 24.51 -6.16 7.36
CA LEU A 183 25.47 -6.24 6.26
C LEU A 183 25.34 -7.58 5.52
N ASP A 184 25.09 -8.66 6.27
CA ASP A 184 24.86 -10.00 5.73
C ASP A 184 23.51 -10.14 5.02
N GLU A 185 22.47 -9.46 5.53
CA GLU A 185 21.12 -9.47 4.96
C GLU A 185 20.83 -8.19 4.17
N ARG A 186 20.14 -8.30 3.03
CA ARG A 186 19.68 -7.10 2.31
C ARG A 186 18.79 -6.25 3.23
N ALA A 187 19.06 -4.95 3.29
CA ALA A 187 18.28 -4.00 4.07
C ALA A 187 18.12 -2.67 3.34
N VAL A 188 17.12 -1.90 3.76
CA VAL A 188 16.95 -0.51 3.38
C VAL A 188 17.14 0.33 4.62
N VAL A 189 18.10 1.25 4.57
CA VAL A 189 18.37 2.23 5.61
C VAL A 189 17.87 3.58 5.11
N SER A 190 17.09 4.28 5.91
CA SER A 190 16.43 5.51 5.49
C SER A 190 16.50 6.54 6.61
N ARG A 191 16.64 7.83 6.28
CA ARG A 191 16.62 8.92 7.26
C ARG A 191 15.31 8.84 8.02
N TYR A 192 15.41 8.78 9.34
CA TYR A 192 14.23 8.73 10.18
C TYR A 192 13.57 10.11 10.20
N ILE A 193 12.26 10.14 9.98
CA ILE A 193 11.43 11.34 10.20
C ILE A 193 11.33 11.51 11.72
N ASP A 194 12.20 12.35 12.25
CA ASP A 194 12.41 12.59 13.68
C ASP A 194 11.45 13.65 14.26
N ARG A 195 10.82 14.46 13.39
CA ARG A 195 9.73 15.39 13.71
C ARG A 195 8.42 14.96 13.02
N PRO A 196 7.79 13.83 13.41
CA PRO A 196 6.48 13.46 12.88
C PRO A 196 5.39 14.41 13.40
N TYR A 197 4.30 14.59 12.66
CA TYR A 197 3.08 15.16 13.22
C TYR A 197 2.53 14.23 14.30
N LEU A 198 2.44 14.75 15.52
CA LEU A 198 2.00 14.01 16.69
C LEU A 198 0.56 14.37 17.04
N ILE A 199 -0.21 13.35 17.39
CA ILE A 199 -1.57 13.51 17.89
C ILE A 199 -1.55 13.00 19.32
N ASP A 200 -1.78 13.92 20.26
CA ASP A 200 -1.77 13.64 21.70
C ASP A 200 -0.47 12.96 22.17
N GLY A 201 0.66 13.39 21.58
CA GLY A 201 2.00 12.86 21.87
C GLY A 201 2.33 11.51 21.22
N LEU A 202 1.41 10.92 20.45
CA LEU A 202 1.60 9.64 19.78
C LEU A 202 1.95 9.81 18.30
N LYS A 203 2.90 9.01 17.84
CA LYS A 203 3.25 8.88 16.43
C LYS A 203 2.17 8.09 15.69
N SER A 204 1.86 8.48 14.45
CA SER A 204 0.93 7.75 13.59
C SER A 204 1.40 7.62 12.16
N ASP A 205 0.78 6.69 11.42
CA ASP A 205 0.89 6.59 9.97
C ASP A 205 -0.49 6.35 9.35
N MET A 206 -0.65 6.65 8.07
CA MET A 206 -1.86 6.44 7.29
C MET A 206 -1.68 5.30 6.28
N ARG A 207 -2.57 4.30 6.35
CA ARG A 207 -2.80 3.33 5.29
C ARG A 207 -3.86 3.86 4.33
N LEU A 208 -3.44 4.23 3.13
CA LEU A 208 -4.30 4.66 2.03
C LEU A 208 -4.44 3.57 0.98
N TYR A 209 -5.60 3.49 0.33
CA TYR A 209 -5.91 2.44 -0.65
C TYR A 209 -5.99 3.03 -2.06
N VAL A 210 -5.12 2.55 -2.94
CA VAL A 210 -5.00 3.03 -4.32
C VAL A 210 -5.21 1.88 -5.28
N LEU A 211 -6.23 1.95 -6.12
CA LEU A 211 -6.51 0.97 -7.16
C LEU A 211 -5.94 1.47 -8.48
N VAL A 212 -4.99 0.72 -9.05
CA VAL A 212 -4.53 0.92 -10.43
C VAL A 212 -5.21 -0.11 -11.31
N THR A 213 -5.88 0.34 -12.36
CA THR A 213 -6.56 -0.56 -13.32
C THR A 213 -5.82 -0.63 -14.65
N CYS A 214 -5.04 0.39 -14.99
CA CYS A 214 -4.31 0.46 -16.25
C CYS A 214 -3.05 1.29 -16.05
N TRP A 215 -1.95 0.89 -16.68
CA TRP A 215 -0.70 1.65 -16.72
C TRP A 215 -0.57 2.50 -17.98
N HIS A 216 -1.25 2.14 -19.08
CA HIS A 216 -1.24 2.93 -20.30
C HIS A 216 -2.59 2.87 -21.06
N PRO A 217 -3.40 3.95 -21.04
CA PRO A 217 -3.21 5.16 -20.24
C PRO A 217 -3.21 4.84 -18.73
N LEU A 218 -2.48 5.61 -17.93
CA LEU A 218 -2.45 5.43 -16.48
C LEU A 218 -3.81 5.80 -15.87
N ILE A 219 -4.45 4.82 -15.21
CA ILE A 219 -5.76 5.01 -14.54
C ILE A 219 -5.63 4.59 -13.08
N VAL A 220 -5.67 5.59 -12.20
CA VAL A 220 -5.51 5.48 -10.75
C VAL A 220 -6.79 5.94 -10.05
N TYR A 221 -7.28 5.14 -9.11
CA TYR A 221 -8.39 5.47 -8.22
C TYR A 221 -7.88 5.50 -6.79
N VAL A 222 -8.02 6.64 -6.12
CA VAL A 222 -7.70 6.78 -4.69
C VAL A 222 -8.99 6.65 -3.90
N TYR A 223 -9.03 5.69 -2.97
CA TYR A 223 -10.14 5.61 -2.02
C TYR A 223 -10.02 6.76 -1.02
N ARG A 224 -11.08 7.56 -0.87
CA ARG A 224 -11.04 8.81 -0.09
C ARG A 224 -10.87 8.62 1.41
N ASN A 225 -11.04 7.39 1.91
CA ASN A 225 -10.82 7.04 3.30
C ASN A 225 -9.67 6.01 3.43
N GLY A 226 -9.20 5.76 4.65
CA GLY A 226 -8.07 4.90 4.96
C GLY A 226 -8.05 4.54 6.44
N LEU A 227 -6.92 3.98 6.90
CA LEU A 227 -6.71 3.64 8.31
C LEU A 227 -5.53 4.43 8.85
N VAL A 228 -5.75 5.24 9.87
CA VAL A 228 -4.68 5.87 10.65
C VAL A 228 -4.33 4.94 11.79
N ARG A 229 -3.04 4.65 11.96
CA ARG A 229 -2.54 3.65 12.90
C ARG A 229 -1.58 4.31 13.85
N PHE A 230 -1.86 4.18 15.13
CA PHE A 230 -1.08 4.82 16.18
C PHE A 230 -0.04 3.87 16.76
N ALA A 231 1.09 4.47 17.14
CA ALA A 231 1.95 3.96 18.20
C ALA A 231 1.16 3.90 19.53
N THR A 232 1.65 3.15 20.51
CA THR A 232 0.97 3.00 21.81
C THR A 232 1.74 3.61 22.97
N GLU A 233 2.97 4.04 22.74
CA GLU A 233 3.79 4.78 23.69
C GLU A 233 4.06 6.19 23.18
N THR A 234 4.21 7.14 24.10
CA THR A 234 4.55 8.54 23.78
C THR A 234 5.83 8.61 22.96
N TYR A 235 5.81 9.41 21.91
CA TYR A 235 6.95 9.62 21.05
C TYR A 235 8.05 10.41 21.78
N THR A 236 9.29 9.94 21.69
CA THR A 236 10.47 10.59 22.27
C THR A 236 11.71 10.28 21.45
N LEU A 237 12.64 11.23 21.36
CA LEU A 237 13.96 11.03 20.75
C LEU A 237 15.08 10.86 21.79
N ASP A 238 14.74 10.72 23.07
CA ASP A 238 15.72 10.42 24.11
C ASP A 238 16.52 9.17 23.70
N PRO A 239 17.87 9.26 23.58
CA PRO A 239 18.72 8.14 23.18
C PRO A 239 18.47 6.86 23.99
N SER A 240 18.15 6.99 25.27
CA SER A 240 17.84 5.85 26.16
C SER A 240 16.55 5.12 25.79
N SER A 241 15.64 5.79 25.08
CA SER A 241 14.30 5.33 24.74
C SER A 241 14.14 4.97 23.26
N LEU A 242 15.13 5.21 22.40
CA LEU A 242 15.06 4.85 20.97
C LEU A 242 14.83 3.35 20.69
N GLY A 243 15.18 2.49 21.66
CA GLY A 243 14.88 1.06 21.63
C GLY A 243 13.38 0.74 21.82
N ASN A 244 12.56 1.69 22.29
CA ASN A 244 11.12 1.52 22.49
C ASN A 244 10.38 1.49 21.15
N ARG A 245 10.26 0.30 20.56
CA ARG A 245 9.64 0.11 19.26
C ARG A 245 8.17 0.54 19.22
N THR A 246 7.43 0.45 20.32
CA THR A 246 6.01 0.83 20.40
C THR A 246 5.77 2.35 20.46
N ALA A 247 6.82 3.16 20.59
CA ALA A 247 6.77 4.62 20.39
C ALA A 247 7.06 5.03 18.93
N HIS A 248 7.88 4.23 18.23
CA HIS A 248 8.45 4.61 16.93
C HIS A 248 7.85 3.87 15.72
N ILE A 249 7.27 2.68 15.93
CA ILE A 249 6.73 1.80 14.91
C ILE A 249 5.22 1.64 15.11
N THR A 250 4.45 2.07 14.13
CA THR A 250 2.98 2.22 14.18
C THR A 250 2.22 0.97 13.71
N ASN A 251 2.93 -0.08 13.27
CA ASN A 251 2.30 -1.28 12.74
C ASN A 251 1.35 -1.94 13.76
N TYR A 252 0.09 -2.13 13.35
CA TYR A 252 -0.94 -2.77 14.18
C TYR A 252 -0.51 -4.10 14.80
N THR A 253 0.25 -4.94 14.09
CA THR A 253 0.71 -6.24 14.61
C THR A 253 1.61 -6.14 15.84
N LEU A 254 2.34 -5.04 15.97
CA LEU A 254 3.15 -4.72 17.13
C LEU A 254 2.27 -4.12 18.22
N ASN A 255 1.62 -2.99 17.93
CA ASN A 255 0.91 -2.18 18.91
C ASN A 255 -0.32 -2.86 19.50
N LYS A 256 -1.02 -3.75 18.77
CA LYS A 256 -2.19 -4.48 19.30
C LYS A 256 -1.92 -5.37 20.52
N ARG A 257 -0.65 -5.61 20.82
CA ARG A 257 -0.18 -6.41 21.95
C ARG A 257 0.22 -5.55 23.15
N SER A 258 0.27 -4.23 23.00
CA SER A 258 0.51 -3.31 24.10
C SER A 258 -0.74 -3.19 24.95
N ASP A 259 -0.55 -3.07 26.27
CA ASP A 259 -1.64 -2.79 27.21
C ASP A 259 -2.26 -1.40 26.99
N ASN A 260 -1.52 -0.49 26.34
CA ASN A 260 -1.98 0.84 25.96
C ASN A 260 -2.80 0.86 24.66
N PHE A 261 -3.00 -0.28 24.00
CA PHE A 261 -3.79 -0.34 22.76
C PHE A 261 -5.29 -0.19 23.02
N LYS A 262 -5.88 0.86 22.46
CA LYS A 262 -7.31 1.14 22.56
C LYS A 262 -8.01 0.69 21.28
N ALA A 263 -8.81 -0.37 21.36
CA ALA A 263 -9.57 -0.86 20.22
C ALA A 263 -10.73 0.09 19.86
N THR A 264 -10.83 0.46 18.59
CA THR A 264 -12.00 1.15 18.03
C THR A 264 -13.04 0.10 17.63
N SER A 265 -14.05 -0.10 18.48
CA SER A 265 -15.07 -1.16 18.30
C SER A 265 -16.38 -0.66 17.69
N ALA A 266 -16.67 0.64 17.76
CA ALA A 266 -17.88 1.24 17.22
C ALA A 266 -17.55 2.44 16.33
N LEU A 267 -18.44 2.77 15.39
CA LEU A 267 -18.29 3.95 14.52
C LEU A 267 -18.22 5.27 15.33
N GLY A 268 -18.91 5.35 16.48
CA GLY A 268 -18.87 6.52 17.36
C GLY A 268 -17.55 6.72 18.15
N ASP A 269 -16.65 5.74 18.07
CA ASP A 269 -15.33 5.79 18.72
C ASP A 269 -14.21 6.19 17.75
N ASP A 270 -14.56 6.47 16.49
CA ASP A 270 -13.61 6.99 15.52
C ASP A 270 -13.00 8.31 16.02
N GLY A 271 -11.68 8.46 15.88
CA GLY A 271 -10.95 9.58 16.48
C GLY A 271 -10.55 9.41 17.96
N LYS A 272 -10.83 8.27 18.61
CA LYS A 272 -10.52 8.08 20.05
C LYS A 272 -9.62 6.90 20.39
N GLY A 273 -9.64 5.86 19.55
CA GLY A 273 -8.83 4.64 19.75
C GLY A 273 -7.43 4.73 19.14
N SER A 274 -6.71 3.61 19.11
CA SER A 274 -5.39 3.47 18.45
C SER A 274 -5.51 3.20 16.93
N LYS A 275 -6.73 3.31 16.37
CA LYS A 275 -7.02 3.28 14.94
C LYS A 275 -8.13 4.24 14.59
N TRP A 276 -7.86 5.15 13.66
CA TRP A 276 -8.88 6.08 13.16
C TRP A 276 -9.14 5.85 11.68
N THR A 277 -10.24 6.39 11.19
CA THR A 277 -10.41 6.64 9.76
C THR A 277 -9.57 7.84 9.32
N ALA A 278 -9.34 7.96 8.01
CA ALA A 278 -8.69 9.14 7.44
C ALA A 278 -9.55 10.40 7.61
N ASP A 279 -10.89 10.26 7.65
CA ASP A 279 -11.81 11.37 7.87
C ASP A 279 -11.69 11.95 9.28
N ALA A 280 -11.53 11.09 10.30
CA ALA A 280 -11.26 11.54 11.66
C ALA A 280 -9.92 12.30 11.78
N LEU A 281 -8.87 11.84 11.08
CA LEU A 281 -7.61 12.58 11.00
C LEU A 281 -7.78 13.93 10.26
N ARG A 282 -8.55 13.97 9.17
CA ARG A 282 -8.86 15.23 8.49
C ARG A 282 -9.53 16.22 9.44
N ALA A 283 -10.53 15.77 10.20
CA ALA A 283 -11.19 16.61 11.20
C ALA A 283 -10.22 17.10 12.29
N ARG A 284 -9.30 16.23 12.75
CA ARG A 284 -8.25 16.62 13.70
C ARG A 284 -7.29 17.66 13.11
N LEU A 285 -6.81 17.47 11.88
CA LEU A 285 -5.95 18.44 11.20
C LEU A 285 -6.65 19.80 11.03
N VAL A 286 -7.93 19.82 10.65
CA VAL A 286 -8.70 21.07 10.56
C VAL A 286 -8.77 21.78 11.91
N ALA A 287 -8.94 21.05 13.01
CA ALA A 287 -8.94 21.63 14.35
C ALA A 287 -7.58 22.17 14.77
N ASP A 288 -6.49 21.47 14.41
CA ASP A 288 -5.12 21.82 14.83
C ASP A 288 -4.51 22.96 14.00
N VAL A 289 -4.72 22.96 12.67
CA VAL A 289 -4.05 23.89 11.74
C VAL A 289 -5.00 24.70 10.85
N GLY A 290 -6.32 24.49 10.95
CA GLY A 290 -7.32 25.16 10.13
C GLY A 290 -7.59 24.49 8.78
N GLN A 291 -8.72 24.83 8.17
CA GLN A 291 -9.23 24.18 6.96
C GLN A 291 -8.26 24.26 5.77
N GLN A 292 -7.69 25.44 5.52
CA GLN A 292 -6.85 25.68 4.35
C GLN A 292 -5.56 24.85 4.38
N ALA A 293 -4.88 24.80 5.53
CA ALA A 293 -3.66 24.01 5.70
C ALA A 293 -3.95 22.52 5.62
N ALA A 294 -5.02 22.05 6.28
CA ALA A 294 -5.45 20.66 6.18
C ALA A 294 -5.75 20.25 4.73
N ASP A 295 -6.42 21.11 3.95
CA ASP A 295 -6.68 20.84 2.53
C ASP A 295 -5.40 20.76 1.69
N THR A 296 -4.38 21.57 2.01
CA THR A 296 -3.06 21.46 1.36
C THR A 296 -2.40 20.12 1.66
N VAL A 297 -2.38 19.68 2.93
CA VAL A 297 -1.85 18.36 3.31
C VAL A 297 -2.50 17.24 2.49
N TRP A 298 -3.82 17.28 2.29
CA TRP A 298 -4.51 16.27 1.48
C TRP A 298 -4.23 16.36 -0.01
N ARG A 299 -3.98 17.56 -0.56
CA ARG A 299 -3.50 17.71 -1.94
C ARG A 299 -2.10 17.14 -2.10
N ASP A 300 -1.21 17.35 -1.14
CA ASP A 300 0.15 16.83 -1.16
C ASP A 300 0.18 15.30 -1.04
N ILE A 301 -0.73 14.72 -0.25
CA ILE A 301 -0.97 13.27 -0.22
C ILE A 301 -1.43 12.76 -1.60
N ASP A 302 -2.45 13.38 -2.20
CA ASP A 302 -2.95 12.97 -3.52
C ASP A 302 -1.82 13.05 -4.58
N ASP A 303 -1.02 14.12 -4.53
CA ASP A 303 0.14 14.32 -5.41
C ASP A 303 1.23 13.26 -5.21
N LEU A 304 1.59 12.94 -3.96
CA LEU A 304 2.51 11.85 -3.61
C LEU A 304 2.05 10.51 -4.20
N LEU A 305 0.76 10.16 -4.03
CA LEU A 305 0.20 8.89 -4.51
C LEU A 305 0.26 8.80 -6.05
N VAL A 306 -0.13 9.87 -6.73
CA VAL A 306 -0.15 9.93 -8.20
C VAL A 306 1.27 9.92 -8.76
N LYS A 307 2.18 10.74 -8.21
CA LYS A 307 3.59 10.78 -8.64
C LYS A 307 4.31 9.46 -8.42
N THR A 308 3.98 8.73 -7.35
CA THR A 308 4.52 7.38 -7.14
C THR A 308 4.06 6.41 -8.24
N CYS A 309 2.81 6.53 -8.70
CA CYS A 309 2.33 5.75 -9.84
C CYS A 309 3.01 6.16 -11.15
N ILE A 310 3.16 7.47 -11.41
CA ILE A 310 3.88 7.99 -12.58
C ILE A 310 5.34 7.51 -12.59
N ALA A 311 5.99 7.47 -11.44
CA ALA A 311 7.37 6.97 -11.31
C ALA A 311 7.47 5.50 -11.77
N ALA A 312 6.49 4.68 -11.41
CA ALA A 312 6.46 3.26 -11.73
C ALA A 312 5.93 2.92 -13.13
N GLU A 313 5.21 3.84 -13.78
CA GLU A 313 4.56 3.60 -15.08
C GLU A 313 5.47 2.93 -16.12
N PRO A 314 6.71 3.40 -16.39
CA PRO A 314 7.53 2.83 -17.46
C PRO A 314 7.88 1.36 -17.21
N GLU A 315 8.25 1.00 -15.98
CA GLU A 315 8.61 -0.37 -15.63
C GLU A 315 7.38 -1.27 -15.54
N MET A 316 6.28 -0.75 -14.99
CA MET A 316 5.02 -1.49 -14.89
C MET A 316 4.41 -1.77 -16.27
N LEU A 317 4.48 -0.82 -17.20
CA LEU A 317 4.06 -0.99 -18.59
C LEU A 317 4.92 -2.05 -19.30
N ALA A 318 6.25 -1.95 -19.23
CA ALA A 318 7.14 -2.93 -19.83
C ALA A 318 6.90 -4.35 -19.29
N ASN A 319 6.63 -4.48 -17.99
CA ASN A 319 6.28 -5.76 -17.37
C ASN A 319 4.88 -6.24 -17.83
N PHE A 320 3.90 -5.35 -17.95
CA PHE A 320 2.58 -5.68 -18.48
C PHE A 320 2.70 -6.27 -19.90
N GLU A 321 3.37 -5.58 -20.82
CA GLU A 321 3.54 -6.01 -22.21
C GLU A 321 4.30 -7.35 -22.33
N LYS A 322 5.27 -7.59 -21.44
CA LYS A 322 6.10 -8.80 -21.43
C LYS A 322 5.39 -10.05 -20.90
N TYR A 323 4.44 -9.89 -19.96
CA TYR A 323 3.86 -11.02 -19.23
C TYR A 323 2.36 -11.21 -19.46
N VAL A 324 1.61 -10.16 -19.80
CA VAL A 324 0.18 -10.28 -20.11
C VAL A 324 0.01 -10.69 -21.58
N PRO A 325 -0.84 -11.68 -21.92
CA PRO A 325 -1.00 -12.13 -23.30
C PRO A 325 -1.51 -11.03 -24.23
N PRO A 326 -1.05 -10.96 -25.50
CA PRO A 326 -1.50 -9.94 -26.45
C PRO A 326 -3.02 -9.84 -26.59
N ALA A 327 -3.74 -10.97 -26.56
CA ALA A 327 -5.21 -10.98 -26.60
C ALA A 327 -5.89 -10.28 -25.42
N CYS A 328 -5.20 -10.17 -24.28
CA CYS A 328 -5.66 -9.44 -23.09
C CYS A 328 -5.20 -7.97 -23.09
N GLN A 329 -4.16 -7.62 -23.87
CA GLN A 329 -3.63 -6.26 -23.95
C GLN A 329 -4.55 -5.31 -24.72
N ALA A 330 -5.43 -5.83 -25.59
CA ALA A 330 -6.44 -5.02 -26.29
C ALA A 330 -7.46 -4.36 -25.35
N GLN A 331 -7.63 -4.88 -24.13
CA GLN A 331 -8.46 -4.30 -23.07
C GLN A 331 -7.66 -4.28 -21.76
N PRO A 332 -6.65 -3.40 -21.66
CA PRO A 332 -5.66 -3.48 -20.59
C PRO A 332 -6.28 -3.21 -19.21
N HIS A 333 -7.26 -2.31 -19.16
CA HIS A 333 -8.05 -2.00 -17.96
C HIS A 333 -8.91 -3.17 -17.45
N ALA A 334 -9.11 -4.19 -18.28
CA ALA A 334 -9.91 -5.34 -17.96
C ALA A 334 -9.01 -6.49 -17.46
N ALA A 335 -7.92 -6.81 -18.14
CA ALA A 335 -7.15 -8.03 -17.87
C ALA A 335 -6.59 -8.15 -16.44
N VAL A 336 -5.90 -7.11 -15.96
CA VAL A 336 -5.26 -7.07 -14.64
C VAL A 336 -5.49 -5.73 -13.97
N PHE A 337 -5.67 -5.75 -12.66
CA PHE A 337 -5.79 -4.57 -11.82
C PHE A 337 -5.11 -4.85 -10.48
N GLN A 338 -4.81 -3.82 -9.68
CA GLN A 338 -4.25 -4.07 -8.36
C GLN A 338 -4.62 -2.98 -7.36
N LEU A 339 -5.12 -3.40 -6.21
CA LEU A 339 -5.31 -2.57 -5.03
C LEU A 339 -4.00 -2.55 -4.22
N PHE A 340 -3.36 -1.39 -4.17
CA PHE A 340 -2.17 -1.12 -3.38
C PHE A 340 -2.55 -0.48 -2.04
N GLY A 341 -1.80 -0.82 -1.00
CA GLY A 341 -1.87 -0.15 0.30
C GLY A 341 -0.62 0.71 0.47
N PHE A 342 -0.80 2.02 0.41
CA PHE A 342 0.26 3.00 0.64
C PHE A 342 0.34 3.31 2.14
N ASP A 343 1.55 3.34 2.67
CA ASP A 343 1.83 3.77 4.04
C ASP A 343 2.48 5.15 3.98
N VAL A 344 1.73 6.19 4.39
CA VAL A 344 2.14 7.60 4.35
C VAL A 344 2.25 8.12 5.78
N MET A 345 3.24 8.97 6.04
CA MET A 345 3.45 9.63 7.32
C MET A 345 3.49 11.13 7.10
N LEU A 346 2.92 11.88 8.04
CA LEU A 346 3.04 13.33 8.08
C LEU A 346 4.19 13.70 9.00
N ASP A 347 5.07 14.58 8.56
CA ASP A 347 5.99 15.30 9.43
C ASP A 347 5.28 16.51 10.06
N ALA A 348 5.98 17.22 10.93
CA ALA A 348 5.42 18.29 11.74
C ALA A 348 5.26 19.64 11.00
N ASP A 349 5.79 19.76 9.77
CA ASP A 349 5.92 21.03 9.05
C ASP A 349 4.76 21.28 8.07
#